data_AF-A0A967YKA0-F1
#
_entry.id   AF-A0A967YKA0-F1
#
_cell.length_a   1.000
_cell.length_b   1.000
_cell.length_c   1.000
_cell.angle_alpha   90.00
_cell.angle_beta   90.00
_cell.angle_gamma   90.00
#
_symmetry.space_group_name_H-M   'P 1'
#
loop_
_entity.id
_entity.type
_entity.pdbx_description
1 polymer ?
#
loop_
_entity_poly.entity_id
_entity_poly.type
_entity_poly.pdbx_seq_one_letter_code
_entity_poly.pdbx_strand_id
1 'polypeptide(L)'
;DIAMCGATPLYLSVGLIIEEGLSMTDLETIINDMGRAAEVAGVTVVTGDTKVVPRGTADRIFINTSGIGLIPQDVHVASDNARAGDKIILSGTIADHGITILTQREGLSFETSLQSDSAPLNHMIKKMFSATAAADIHVLRDPTRGGVGTALNEIAEKSEIGIEIIEDKIPLKDEVAGACELLGFDPLYLAN
;
A
#
# COMPACT_ATOMS: atom_id res chain seq x y z
N ASP A 1 1.25 -4.12 4.57
CA ASP A 1 1.67 -4.48 5.94
C ASP A 1 1.76 -5.96 6.27
N ILE A 2 0.70 -6.66 6.71
CA ILE A 2 0.82 -8.03 7.27
C ILE A 2 1.49 -9.01 6.31
N ALA A 3 1.11 -8.94 5.02
CA ALA A 3 1.73 -9.76 3.98
C ALA A 3 3.22 -9.46 3.77
N MET A 4 3.67 -8.22 4.05
CA MET A 4 5.08 -7.84 3.94
C MET A 4 5.93 -8.46 5.06
N CYS A 5 5.32 -8.88 6.16
CA CYS A 5 5.99 -9.73 7.16
C CYS A 5 6.07 -11.21 6.73
N GLY A 6 5.64 -11.54 5.50
CA GLY A 6 5.51 -12.92 5.03
C GLY A 6 4.36 -13.70 5.70
N ALA A 7 3.48 -13.01 6.42
CA ALA A 7 2.35 -13.62 7.11
C ALA A 7 1.14 -13.80 6.17
N THR A 8 0.35 -14.85 6.43
CA THR A 8 -1.02 -14.96 5.89
C THR A 8 -1.95 -14.13 6.77
N PRO A 9 -2.55 -13.02 6.28
CA PRO A 9 -3.51 -12.25 7.05
C PRO A 9 -4.77 -13.07 7.31
N LEU A 10 -5.36 -12.94 8.51
CA LEU A 10 -6.54 -13.70 8.91
C LEU A 10 -7.68 -12.78 9.34
N TYR A 11 -7.37 -11.85 10.24
CA TYR A 11 -8.39 -11.03 10.89
C TYR A 11 -7.98 -9.56 10.93
N LEU A 12 -8.98 -8.70 10.81
CA LEU A 12 -8.85 -7.25 10.96
C LEU A 12 -9.76 -6.74 12.07
N SER A 13 -9.36 -5.63 12.69
CA SER A 13 -10.24 -4.73 13.43
C SER A 13 -10.45 -3.44 12.64
N VAL A 14 -11.61 -2.80 12.79
CA VAL A 14 -11.93 -1.52 12.15
C VAL A 14 -12.35 -0.48 13.19
N GLY A 15 -11.60 0.61 13.30
CA GLY A 15 -11.95 1.78 14.11
C GLY A 15 -12.38 2.94 13.23
N LEU A 16 -13.54 3.52 13.48
CA LEU A 16 -14.09 4.65 12.73
C LEU A 16 -14.16 5.90 13.61
N ILE A 17 -13.60 7.01 13.13
CA ILE A 17 -13.78 8.34 13.71
C ILE A 17 -14.52 9.17 12.66
N ILE A 18 -15.79 9.47 12.94
CA ILE A 18 -16.73 10.07 12.00
C ILE A 18 -17.06 11.48 12.47
N GLU A 19 -16.96 12.46 11.58
CA GLU A 19 -17.40 13.82 11.85
C GLU A 19 -18.94 13.92 11.80
N GLU A 20 -19.51 14.63 12.77
CA GLU A 20 -20.93 14.95 12.78
C GLU A 20 -21.36 15.68 11.48
N GLY A 21 -22.28 15.04 10.75
CA GLY A 21 -22.81 15.55 9.49
C GLY A 21 -22.28 14.84 8.24
N LEU A 22 -21.41 13.83 8.39
CA LEU A 22 -21.09 12.92 7.29
C LEU A 22 -22.38 12.27 6.74
N SER A 23 -22.49 12.20 5.42
CA SER A 23 -23.61 11.54 4.75
C SER A 23 -23.63 10.05 5.09
N MET A 24 -24.82 9.52 5.42
CA MET A 24 -25.01 8.08 5.59
C MET A 24 -24.71 7.32 4.30
N THR A 25 -24.97 7.91 3.13
CA THR A 25 -24.66 7.28 1.84
C THR A 25 -23.16 7.13 1.62
N ASP A 26 -22.36 8.12 2.03
CA ASP A 26 -20.90 8.04 1.92
C ASP A 26 -20.37 6.97 2.88
N LEU A 27 -20.88 6.94 4.11
CA LEU A 27 -20.52 5.92 5.09
C LEU A 27 -20.88 4.51 4.59
N GLU A 28 -22.09 4.30 4.08
CA GLU A 28 -22.51 3.01 3.52
C GLU A 28 -21.62 2.57 2.36
N THR A 29 -21.25 3.50 1.47
CA THR A 29 -20.34 3.22 0.36
C THR A 29 -18.98 2.74 0.87
N ILE A 30 -18.40 3.48 1.82
CA ILE A 30 -17.11 3.14 2.42
C ILE A 30 -17.16 1.76 3.09
N ILE A 31 -18.18 1.50 3.91
CA ILE A 31 -18.31 0.22 4.63
C ILE A 31 -18.51 -0.96 3.66
N ASN A 32 -19.31 -0.78 2.61
CA ASN A 32 -19.48 -1.79 1.57
C ASN A 32 -18.16 -2.07 0.84
N ASP A 33 -17.39 -1.04 0.51
CA ASP A 33 -16.09 -1.18 -0.16
C ASP A 33 -15.07 -1.89 0.73
N MET A 34 -15.05 -1.58 2.03
CA MET A 34 -14.25 -2.32 3.01
C MET A 34 -14.66 -3.80 3.07
N GLY A 35 -15.97 -4.09 3.06
CA GLY A 35 -16.49 -5.46 3.03
C GLY A 35 -16.03 -6.23 1.79
N ARG A 36 -16.14 -5.61 0.61
CA ARG A 36 -15.66 -6.19 -0.65
C ARG A 36 -14.15 -6.43 -0.64
N ALA A 37 -13.36 -5.46 -0.15
CA ALA A 37 -11.91 -5.60 -0.05
C ALA A 37 -11.50 -6.73 0.90
N ALA A 38 -12.20 -6.87 2.04
CA ALA A 38 -11.98 -7.96 2.98
C ALA A 38 -12.30 -9.33 2.37
N GLU A 39 -13.40 -9.44 1.61
CA GLU A 39 -13.77 -10.65 0.87
C GLU A 39 -12.72 -11.02 -0.18
N VAL A 40 -12.30 -10.05 -1.00
CA VAL A 40 -11.25 -10.24 -2.03
C VAL A 40 -9.94 -10.68 -1.38
N ALA A 41 -9.55 -10.09 -0.25
CA ALA A 41 -8.35 -10.47 0.50
C ALA A 41 -8.51 -11.82 1.22
N GLY A 42 -9.73 -12.31 1.42
CA GLY A 42 -10.02 -13.52 2.20
C GLY A 42 -9.75 -13.33 3.70
N VAL A 43 -9.99 -12.12 4.22
CA VAL A 43 -9.84 -11.78 5.65
C VAL A 43 -11.17 -11.44 6.27
N THR A 44 -11.30 -11.64 7.58
CA THR A 44 -12.54 -11.33 8.31
C THR A 44 -12.32 -10.13 9.22
N VAL A 45 -13.21 -9.12 9.16
CA VAL A 45 -13.29 -8.08 10.18
C VAL A 45 -13.98 -8.67 11.41
N VAL A 46 -13.26 -8.87 12.51
CA VAL A 46 -13.74 -9.60 13.69
C VAL A 46 -14.15 -8.71 14.85
N THR A 47 -13.74 -7.44 14.84
CA THR A 47 -14.07 -6.48 15.89
C THR A 47 -13.94 -5.05 15.36
N GLY A 48 -14.48 -4.09 16.09
CA GLY A 48 -14.36 -2.69 15.71
C GLY A 48 -14.86 -1.72 16.76
N ASP A 49 -14.66 -0.44 16.47
CA ASP A 49 -15.12 0.67 17.30
C ASP A 49 -15.63 1.81 16.42
N THR A 50 -16.60 2.58 16.92
CA THR A 50 -17.12 3.75 16.21
C THR A 50 -17.21 4.92 17.19
N LYS A 51 -16.69 6.07 16.76
CA LYS A 51 -16.72 7.34 17.47
C LYS A 51 -17.25 8.41 16.54
N VAL A 52 -18.23 9.16 17.03
CA VAL A 52 -18.74 10.36 16.34
C VAL A 52 -18.22 11.57 17.09
N VAL A 53 -17.55 12.49 16.38
CA VAL A 53 -16.98 13.71 16.94
C VAL A 53 -17.74 14.94 16.45
N PRO A 54 -17.79 16.04 17.22
CA PRO A 54 -18.47 17.26 16.81
C PRO A 54 -17.91 17.80 15.50
N ARG A 55 -18.75 18.48 14.73
CA ARG A 55 -18.34 19.16 13.48
C ARG A 55 -17.12 20.06 13.70
N GLY A 56 -16.16 20.01 12.77
CA GLY A 56 -14.89 20.73 12.80
C GLY A 56 -13.79 20.05 13.61
N THR A 57 -14.05 18.88 14.22
CA THR A 57 -13.06 18.12 15.01
C THR A 57 -12.31 17.07 14.20
N ALA A 58 -12.90 16.60 13.10
CA ALA A 58 -12.31 15.72 12.12
C ALA A 58 -12.62 16.26 10.71
N ASP A 59 -11.91 15.79 9.68
CA ASP A 59 -12.26 16.07 8.29
C ASP A 59 -13.00 14.86 7.70
N ARG A 60 -14.33 14.87 7.82
CA ARG A 60 -15.24 13.81 7.39
C ARG A 60 -15.10 12.47 8.14
N ILE A 61 -14.09 11.67 7.81
CA ILE A 61 -13.91 10.32 8.37
C ILE A 61 -12.45 9.90 8.39
N PHE A 62 -12.03 9.32 9.52
CA PHE A 62 -10.77 8.59 9.62
C PHE A 62 -11.05 7.13 9.96
N ILE A 63 -10.28 6.24 9.34
CA ILE A 63 -10.41 4.79 9.51
C ILE A 63 -9.07 4.26 9.99
N ASN A 64 -9.09 3.57 11.12
CA ASN A 64 -7.97 2.76 11.57
C ASN A 64 -8.28 1.29 11.30
N THR A 65 -7.30 0.56 10.80
CA THR A 65 -7.33 -0.89 10.75
C THR A 65 -6.12 -1.45 11.46
N SER A 66 -6.34 -2.45 12.31
CA SER A 66 -5.26 -3.31 12.81
C SER A 66 -5.55 -4.72 12.32
N GLY A 67 -4.52 -5.56 12.20
CA GLY A 67 -4.75 -6.93 11.78
C GLY A 67 -3.72 -7.90 12.30
N ILE A 68 -4.12 -9.17 12.26
CA ILE A 68 -3.30 -10.30 12.68
C ILE A 68 -3.18 -11.30 11.54
N GLY A 69 -2.00 -11.88 11.43
CA GLY A 69 -1.70 -12.94 10.48
C GLY A 69 -0.79 -13.99 11.10
N LEU A 70 -0.69 -15.12 10.42
CA LEU A 70 0.18 -16.23 10.80
C LEU A 70 1.43 -16.22 9.90
N ILE A 71 2.61 -16.22 10.49
CA ILE A 71 3.89 -16.40 9.77
C ILE A 71 4.18 -17.91 9.70
N PRO A 72 4.33 -18.50 8.49
CA PRO A 72 4.79 -19.89 8.34
C PRO A 72 6.20 -20.08 8.94
N GLN A 73 6.50 -21.28 9.46
CA GLN A 73 7.74 -21.54 10.20
C GLN A 73 9.03 -21.30 9.40
N ASP A 74 8.97 -21.50 8.09
CA ASP A 74 10.06 -21.39 7.13
C ASP A 74 10.20 -20.00 6.51
N VAL A 75 9.32 -19.06 6.88
CA VAL A 75 9.34 -17.69 6.37
C VAL A 75 10.09 -16.78 7.34
N HIS A 76 11.18 -16.18 6.83
CA HIS A 76 12.05 -15.28 7.58
C HIS A 76 12.25 -13.97 6.81
N VAL A 77 11.16 -13.31 6.41
CA VAL A 77 11.24 -11.97 5.80
C VAL A 77 11.43 -10.93 6.89
N ALA A 78 12.39 -10.03 6.70
CA ALA A 78 12.61 -8.89 7.59
C ALA A 78 13.21 -7.72 6.84
N SER A 79 13.04 -6.49 7.34
CA SER A 79 13.51 -5.28 6.65
C SER A 79 15.04 -5.12 6.61
N ASP A 80 15.75 -5.88 7.44
CA ASP A 80 17.21 -5.93 7.57
C ASP A 80 17.84 -7.14 6.88
N ASN A 81 17.06 -7.98 6.20
CA ASN A 81 17.56 -9.21 5.59
C ASN A 81 18.15 -9.07 4.18
N ALA A 82 18.12 -7.89 3.56
CA ALA A 82 18.71 -7.70 2.24
C ALA A 82 20.23 -7.93 2.27
N ARG A 83 20.77 -8.51 1.19
CA ARG A 83 22.17 -8.89 1.06
C ARG A 83 22.76 -8.45 -0.27
N ALA A 84 24.08 -8.29 -0.29
CA ALA A 84 24.80 -8.05 -1.53
C ALA A 84 24.54 -9.20 -2.53
N GLY A 85 24.15 -8.84 -3.76
CA GLY A 85 23.81 -9.79 -4.82
C GLY A 85 22.32 -10.04 -5.01
N ASP A 86 21.48 -9.63 -4.05
CA ASP A 86 20.03 -9.71 -4.16
C ASP A 86 19.50 -8.93 -5.38
N LYS A 87 18.32 -9.34 -5.85
CA LYS A 87 17.58 -8.65 -6.90
C LYS A 87 16.38 -7.93 -6.30
N ILE A 88 16.18 -6.70 -6.75
CA ILE A 88 15.01 -5.89 -6.39
C ILE A 88 13.99 -6.06 -7.50
N ILE A 89 12.76 -6.38 -7.11
CA ILE A 89 11.65 -6.62 -8.03
C ILE A 89 10.47 -5.77 -7.57
N LEU A 90 9.88 -5.02 -8.50
CA LEU A 90 8.63 -4.29 -8.29
C LEU A 90 7.47 -5.15 -8.77
N SER A 91 6.37 -5.16 -8.01
CA SER A 91 5.17 -5.94 -8.35
C SER A 91 4.28 -5.29 -9.41
N GLY A 92 4.54 -4.04 -9.77
CA GLY A 92 3.74 -3.27 -10.71
C GLY A 92 4.35 -1.89 -10.97
N THR A 93 3.59 -1.03 -11.64
CA THR A 93 3.93 0.37 -11.88
C THR A 93 3.98 1.17 -10.57
N ILE A 94 4.68 2.30 -10.58
CA ILE A 94 4.82 3.18 -9.41
C ILE A 94 4.05 4.50 -9.59
N ALA A 95 3.78 5.17 -8.46
CA ALA A 95 3.13 6.47 -8.31
C ALA A 95 1.64 6.54 -8.71
N ASP A 96 1.02 5.43 -9.09
CA ASP A 96 -0.38 5.35 -9.55
C ASP A 96 -1.36 5.93 -8.50
N HIS A 97 -1.30 5.47 -7.25
CA HIS A 97 -2.15 5.97 -6.16
C HIS A 97 -1.91 7.46 -5.89
N GLY A 98 -0.67 7.84 -5.61
CA GLY A 98 -0.30 9.20 -5.23
C GLY A 98 -0.74 10.23 -6.27
N ILE A 99 -0.46 9.97 -7.54
CA ILE A 99 -0.83 10.90 -8.62
C ILE A 99 -2.35 10.98 -8.80
N THR A 100 -3.07 9.85 -8.67
CA THR A 100 -4.53 9.83 -8.80
C THR A 100 -5.19 10.68 -7.73
N ILE A 101 -4.75 10.54 -6.47
CA ILE A 101 -5.31 11.31 -5.36
C ILE A 101 -4.97 12.80 -5.49
N LEU A 102 -3.73 13.14 -5.87
CA LEU A 102 -3.31 14.53 -6.06
C LEU A 102 -4.11 15.22 -7.16
N THR A 103 -4.20 14.59 -8.33
CA THR A 103 -4.91 15.17 -9.50
C THR A 103 -6.40 15.34 -9.22
N GLN A 104 -7.04 14.38 -8.56
CA GLN A 104 -8.44 14.47 -8.15
C GLN A 104 -8.68 15.61 -7.14
N ARG A 105 -7.72 15.86 -6.22
CA ARG A 105 -7.83 16.95 -5.23
C ARG A 105 -7.66 18.33 -5.84
N GLU A 106 -6.76 18.47 -6.82
CA GLU A 106 -6.53 19.73 -7.54
C GLU A 106 -7.57 19.99 -8.65
N GLY A 107 -8.51 19.06 -8.86
CA GLY A 107 -9.55 19.19 -9.88
C GLY A 107 -9.01 19.10 -11.31
N LEU A 108 -7.85 18.45 -11.49
CA LEU A 108 -7.20 18.28 -12.78
C LEU A 108 -7.78 17.05 -13.48
N SER A 109 -8.57 17.27 -14.53
CA SER A 109 -9.05 16.21 -15.40
C SER A 109 -8.07 15.99 -16.56
N PHE A 110 -7.39 14.85 -16.58
CA PHE A 110 -6.63 14.40 -17.74
C PHE A 110 -7.58 13.67 -18.72
N GLU A 111 -7.23 13.64 -20.00
CA GLU A 111 -8.00 12.89 -21.01
C GLU A 111 -8.05 11.37 -20.69
N THR A 112 -7.04 10.88 -19.98
CA THR A 112 -6.92 9.51 -19.49
C THR A 112 -7.30 9.41 -18.01
N SER A 113 -8.09 8.39 -17.66
CA SER A 113 -8.50 8.16 -16.27
C SER A 113 -7.34 7.54 -15.47
N LEU A 114 -6.61 8.37 -14.73
CA LEU A 114 -5.73 7.91 -13.67
C LEU A 114 -6.56 7.15 -12.62
N GLN A 115 -6.03 6.01 -12.17
CA GLN A 115 -6.67 5.18 -11.15
C GLN A 115 -5.63 4.75 -10.12
N SER A 116 -6.05 4.80 -8.86
CA SER A 116 -5.27 4.27 -7.75
C SER A 116 -5.10 2.76 -7.90
N ASP A 117 -3.91 2.26 -7.58
CA ASP A 117 -3.53 0.84 -7.59
C ASP A 117 -3.86 0.10 -6.27
N SER A 118 -4.56 0.76 -5.33
CA SER A 118 -5.04 0.15 -4.08
C SER A 118 -5.69 -1.22 -4.29
N ALA A 119 -4.99 -2.25 -3.84
CA ALA A 119 -5.40 -3.65 -3.95
C ALA A 119 -4.76 -4.51 -2.85
N PRO A 120 -5.43 -5.57 -2.37
CA PRO A 120 -4.82 -6.51 -1.44
C PRO A 120 -3.81 -7.42 -2.15
N LEU A 121 -2.55 -7.38 -1.71
CA LEU A 121 -1.45 -8.13 -2.35
C LEU A 121 -1.17 -9.50 -1.70
N ASN A 122 -1.90 -9.87 -0.65
CA ASN A 122 -1.65 -11.09 0.13
C ASN A 122 -1.71 -12.36 -0.70
N HIS A 123 -2.59 -12.44 -1.70
CA HIS A 123 -2.65 -13.60 -2.61
C HIS A 123 -1.44 -13.69 -3.54
N MET A 124 -0.92 -12.56 -4.01
CA MET A 124 0.29 -12.51 -4.82
C MET A 124 1.50 -12.94 -3.99
N ILE A 125 1.66 -12.42 -2.78
CA ILE A 125 2.73 -12.82 -1.86
C ILE A 125 2.65 -14.32 -1.55
N LYS A 126 1.46 -14.85 -1.28
CA LYS A 126 1.27 -16.30 -1.08
C LYS A 126 1.72 -17.12 -2.29
N LYS A 127 1.44 -16.65 -3.51
CA LYS A 127 1.89 -17.30 -4.76
C LYS A 127 3.41 -17.23 -4.91
N MET A 128 4.05 -16.13 -4.53
CA MET A 128 5.51 -16.00 -4.54
C MET A 128 6.15 -17.07 -3.64
N PHE A 129 5.72 -17.19 -2.39
CA PHE A 129 6.20 -18.24 -1.47
C PHE A 129 5.87 -19.67 -1.92
N SER A 130 4.86 -19.85 -2.78
CA SER A 130 4.56 -21.16 -3.37
C SER A 130 5.43 -21.49 -4.58
N ALA A 131 6.04 -20.48 -5.20
CA ALA A 131 6.82 -20.62 -6.43
C ALA A 131 8.35 -20.62 -6.20
N THR A 132 8.81 -20.18 -5.03
CA THR A 132 10.23 -20.11 -4.66
C THR A 132 10.46 -20.71 -3.27
N ALA A 133 11.71 -21.01 -2.92
CA ALA A 133 11.99 -21.33 -1.53
C ALA A 133 11.75 -20.09 -0.67
N ALA A 134 11.14 -20.25 0.51
CA ALA A 134 10.86 -19.13 1.41
C ALA A 134 12.15 -18.38 1.82
N ALA A 135 13.28 -19.09 1.86
CA ALA A 135 14.60 -18.53 2.15
C ALA A 135 15.14 -17.59 1.04
N ASP A 136 14.61 -17.65 -0.18
CA ASP A 136 15.04 -16.81 -1.31
C ASP A 136 14.36 -15.43 -1.32
N ILE A 137 13.35 -15.22 -0.46
CA ILE A 137 12.68 -13.94 -0.28
C ILE A 137 13.22 -13.31 1.00
N HIS A 138 14.15 -12.36 0.86
CA HIS A 138 14.78 -11.72 2.00
C HIS A 138 13.93 -10.58 2.59
N VAL A 139 13.39 -9.71 1.72
CA VAL A 139 12.64 -8.51 2.11
C VAL A 139 11.37 -8.37 1.30
N LEU A 140 10.28 -8.00 1.96
CA LEU A 140 9.06 -7.51 1.32
C LEU A 140 8.72 -6.15 1.92
N ARG A 141 8.35 -5.18 1.07
CA ARG A 141 7.97 -3.84 1.48
C ARG A 141 6.96 -3.28 0.50
N ASP A 142 5.90 -2.67 1.01
CA ASP A 142 4.93 -1.89 0.26
C ASP A 142 5.35 -0.41 0.29
N PRO A 143 5.68 0.19 -0.88
CA PRO A 143 6.18 1.57 -0.98
C PRO A 143 5.05 2.60 -0.86
N THR A 144 4.45 2.69 0.33
CA THR A 144 3.35 3.61 0.65
C THR A 144 3.87 5.05 0.83
N ARG A 145 3.79 5.65 2.02
CA ARG A 145 4.26 7.02 2.24
C ARG A 145 5.77 7.14 1.99
N GLY A 146 6.16 8.10 1.16
CA GLY A 146 7.55 8.29 0.72
C GLY A 146 7.96 7.44 -0.49
N GLY A 147 7.05 6.59 -0.99
CA GLY A 147 7.22 5.85 -2.22
C GLY A 147 8.37 4.85 -2.20
N VAL A 148 8.76 4.42 -3.41
CA VAL A 148 9.84 3.46 -3.64
C VAL A 148 11.18 4.01 -3.14
N GLY A 149 11.43 5.31 -3.36
CA GLY A 149 12.66 5.97 -2.92
C GLY A 149 12.87 5.82 -1.41
N THR A 150 11.88 6.16 -0.59
CA THR A 150 11.99 5.98 0.86
C THR A 150 12.06 4.51 1.25
N ALA A 151 11.23 3.63 0.66
CA ALA A 151 11.25 2.21 0.98
C ALA A 151 12.63 1.56 0.74
N LEU A 152 13.30 1.89 -0.37
CA LEU A 152 14.64 1.41 -0.67
C LEU A 152 15.68 1.96 0.30
N ASN A 153 15.59 3.25 0.66
CA ASN A 153 16.50 3.84 1.65
C ASN A 153 16.38 3.15 3.03
N GLU A 154 15.16 2.87 3.49
CA GLU A 154 14.94 2.15 4.75
C GLU A 154 15.55 0.74 4.72
N ILE A 155 15.44 0.03 3.59
CA ILE A 155 16.04 -1.31 3.43
C ILE A 155 17.56 -1.21 3.41
N ALA A 156 18.11 -0.27 2.64
CA ALA A 156 19.56 -0.04 2.56
C ALA A 156 20.17 0.28 3.93
N GLU A 157 19.52 1.17 4.69
CA GLU A 157 19.96 1.57 6.03
C GLU A 157 19.92 0.39 7.02
N LYS A 158 18.80 -0.34 7.07
CA LYS A 158 18.63 -1.44 8.02
C LYS A 158 19.48 -2.67 7.72
N SER A 159 19.74 -2.94 6.44
CA SER A 159 20.61 -4.03 6.01
C SER A 159 22.09 -3.65 5.90
N GLU A 160 22.43 -2.37 6.12
CA GLU A 160 23.78 -1.83 5.98
C GLU A 160 24.41 -2.12 4.59
N ILE A 161 23.61 -1.97 3.52
CA ILE A 161 24.03 -2.19 2.13
C ILE A 161 23.76 -0.97 1.24
N GLY A 162 24.40 -0.94 0.07
CA GLY A 162 24.02 -0.04 -1.02
C GLY A 162 22.97 -0.68 -1.93
N ILE A 163 22.06 0.14 -2.46
CA ILE A 163 21.08 -0.27 -3.47
C ILE A 163 21.34 0.52 -4.75
N GLU A 164 21.49 -0.21 -5.87
CA GLU A 164 21.58 0.36 -7.21
C GLU A 164 20.28 0.05 -7.98
N ILE A 165 19.65 1.09 -8.51
CA ILE A 165 18.46 1.00 -9.37
C ILE A 165 18.79 1.51 -10.77
N ILE A 166 18.09 0.96 -11.76
CA ILE A 166 18.25 1.36 -13.17
C ILE A 166 16.92 1.97 -13.60
N GLU A 167 16.93 3.27 -13.86
CA GLU A 167 15.73 4.09 -14.10
C GLU A 167 14.85 3.55 -15.23
N ASP A 168 15.45 3.11 -16.34
CA ASP A 168 14.76 2.54 -17.50
C ASP A 168 14.02 1.22 -17.21
N LYS A 169 14.30 0.57 -16.07
CA LYS A 169 13.61 -0.65 -15.61
C LYS A 169 12.52 -0.38 -14.59
N ILE A 170 12.29 0.88 -14.21
CA ILE A 170 11.24 1.24 -13.26
C ILE A 170 9.94 1.40 -14.05
N PRO A 171 8.96 0.51 -13.86
CA PRO A 171 7.70 0.58 -14.58
C PRO A 171 6.92 1.82 -14.14
N LEU A 172 6.61 2.69 -15.09
CA LEU A 172 5.84 3.90 -14.90
C LEU A 172 4.88 4.03 -16.09
N LYS A 173 3.62 4.37 -15.83
CA LYS A 173 2.64 4.61 -16.91
C LYS A 173 2.89 5.98 -17.51
N ASP A 174 2.71 6.12 -18.82
CA ASP A 174 2.93 7.39 -19.54
C ASP A 174 2.05 8.52 -18.97
N GLU A 175 0.81 8.21 -18.58
CA GLU A 175 -0.12 9.16 -17.98
C GLU A 175 0.36 9.64 -16.59
N VAL A 176 0.94 8.72 -15.81
CA VAL A 176 1.50 9.03 -14.49
C VAL A 176 2.76 9.88 -14.65
N ALA A 177 3.63 9.52 -15.61
CA ALA A 177 4.82 10.28 -15.93
C ALA A 177 4.49 11.72 -16.34
N GLY A 178 3.55 11.89 -17.29
CA GLY A 178 3.12 13.23 -17.73
C GLY A 178 2.49 14.06 -16.62
N ALA A 179 1.71 13.46 -15.73
CA ALA A 179 1.15 14.16 -14.58
C ALA A 179 2.22 14.55 -13.55
N CYS A 180 3.20 13.68 -13.28
CA CYS A 180 4.34 13.99 -12.42
C CYS A 180 5.18 15.15 -12.97
N GLU A 181 5.48 15.15 -14.27
CA GLU A 181 6.20 16.24 -14.94
C GLU A 181 5.44 17.57 -14.85
N LEU A 182 4.13 17.55 -15.12
CA LEU A 182 3.29 18.75 -15.09
C LEU A 182 3.21 19.36 -13.67
N LEU A 183 3.15 18.50 -12.65
CA LEU A 183 2.98 18.91 -11.26
C LEU A 183 4.30 19.12 -10.51
N GLY A 184 5.43 18.74 -11.12
CA GLY A 184 6.75 18.84 -10.50
C GLY A 184 6.98 17.83 -9.38
N PHE A 185 6.39 16.64 -9.48
CA PHE A 185 6.63 15.54 -8.53
C PHE A 185 7.61 14.52 -9.08
N ASP A 186 8.46 13.99 -8.20
CA ASP A 186 9.28 12.82 -8.49
C ASP A 186 8.46 11.55 -8.18
N PRO A 187 8.19 10.68 -9.18
CA PRO A 187 7.38 9.48 -8.99
C PRO A 187 7.99 8.50 -7.96
N LEU A 188 9.30 8.52 -7.72
CA LEU A 188 9.92 7.65 -6.71
C LEU A 188 9.45 7.96 -5.30
N TYR A 189 8.96 9.16 -5.04
CA TYR A 189 8.57 9.61 -3.70
C TYR A 189 7.06 9.76 -3.52
N LEU A 190 6.28 9.35 -4.52
CA LEU A 190 4.83 9.26 -4.44
C LEU A 190 4.41 7.89 -3.91
N ALA A 191 3.32 7.88 -3.14
CA ALA A 191 2.79 6.65 -2.59
C ALA A 191 2.16 5.76 -3.67
N ASN A 192 2.43 4.46 -3.56
CA ASN A 192 1.63 3.38 -4.14
C ASN A 192 0.65 2.82 -3.10
#